data_AF-A0A443YTH3-F1
#
_entry.id   AF-A0A443YTH3-F1
#
_cell.length_a   1.000
_cell.length_b   1.000
_cell.length_c   1.000
_cell.angle_alpha   90.00
_cell.angle_beta   90.00
_cell.angle_gamma   90.00
#
_symmetry.space_group_name_H-M   'P 1'
#
loop_
_entity.id
_entity.type
_entity.pdbx_description
1 polymer ?
#
loop_
_entity_poly.entity_id
_entity_poly.type
_entity_poly.pdbx_seq_one_letter_code
_entity_poly.pdbx_strand_id
1 'polypeptide(L)' 'MGTIIIYGKTTCPHTKRALAAYPEARFVDVLASSANLDEMLQYSGGKKKIPVIVLNGQATIGYNRGS' A
#
# COMPACT_ATOMS: atom_id res chain seq x y z
N MET A 1 9.83 15.02 -8.02
CA MET A 1 8.72 14.10 -8.38
C MET A 1 8.58 13.11 -7.25
N GLY A 2 7.43 13.07 -6.57
CA GLY A 2 7.23 12.15 -5.45
C GLY A 2 6.48 10.90 -5.90
N THR A 3 7.17 9.76 -5.98
CA THR A 3 6.53 8.48 -6.31
C THR A 3 5.67 8.03 -5.14
N ILE A 4 4.39 7.82 -5.38
CA ILE A 4 3.46 7.18 -4.44
C ILE A 4 3.36 5.70 -4.82
N ILE A 5 3.53 4.80 -3.85
CA ILE A 5 3.41 3.34 -4.06
C ILE A 5 2.40 2.79 -3.07
N ILE A 6 1.41 2.04 -3.57
CA ILE A 6 0.34 1.47 -2.75
C ILE A 6 0.41 -0.05 -2.83
N TYR A 7 0.99 -0.64 -1.79
CA TYR A 7 1.04 -2.07 -1.58
C TYR A 7 -0.30 -2.55 -1.01
N GLY A 8 -0.91 -3.56 -1.60
CA GLY A 8 -2.19 -4.05 -1.11
C GLY A 8 -2.67 -5.30 -1.83
N LYS A 9 -3.98 -5.50 -1.83
CA LYS A 9 -4.64 -6.59 -2.57
C LYS A 9 -5.78 -6.02 -3.36
N THR A 10 -5.88 -6.35 -4.65
CA THR A 10 -7.00 -6.03 -5.54
C THR A 10 -8.38 -6.41 -4.95
N THR A 11 -8.42 -7.46 -4.13
CA THR A 11 -9.65 -7.94 -3.44
C THR A 11 -10.05 -7.11 -2.23
N CYS A 12 -9.21 -6.22 -1.70
CA CYS A 12 -9.49 -5.47 -0.48
C CYS A 12 -10.14 -4.09 -0.77
N PRO A 13 -11.31 -3.76 -0.19
CA PRO A 13 -11.96 -2.48 -0.44
C PRO A 13 -11.16 -1.26 0.06
N HIS A 14 -10.35 -1.42 1.12
CA HIS A 14 -9.45 -0.36 1.59
C HIS A 14 -8.35 -0.03 0.57
N THR A 15 -7.81 -1.04 -0.13
CA THR A 15 -6.86 -0.84 -1.24
C THR A 15 -7.52 -0.10 -2.40
N LYS A 16 -8.74 -0.49 -2.82
CA LYS A 16 -9.47 0.22 -3.87
C LYS A 16 -9.75 1.69 -3.52
N ARG A 17 -10.11 1.98 -2.25
CA ARG A 17 -10.29 3.36 -1.76
C ARG A 17 -8.99 4.17 -1.79
N ALA A 18 -7.86 3.56 -1.45
CA ALA A 18 -6.56 4.23 -1.50
C ALA A 18 -6.16 4.58 -2.94
N LEU A 19 -6.33 3.64 -3.88
CA LEU A 19 -6.06 3.86 -5.31
C LEU A 19 -6.98 4.93 -5.94
N ALA A 20 -8.25 4.98 -5.53
CA ALA A 20 -9.17 6.02 -5.98
C ALA A 20 -8.83 7.43 -5.46
N ALA A 21 -8.06 7.54 -4.37
CA ALA A 21 -7.63 8.81 -3.79
C ALA A 21 -6.24 9.27 -4.25
N TYR A 22 -5.42 8.35 -4.74
CA TYR A 22 -4.08 8.62 -5.30
C TYR A 22 -3.99 8.00 -6.72
N PRO A 23 -4.61 8.62 -7.74
CA PRO A 23 -4.64 8.07 -9.09
C PRO A 23 -3.25 8.01 -9.75
N GLU A 24 -2.31 8.87 -9.34
CA GLU A 24 -0.90 8.81 -9.71
C GLU A 24 -0.07 7.74 -8.97
N ALA A 25 -0.66 7.00 -8.02
CA ALA A 25 0.08 5.99 -7.25
C ALA A 25 0.27 4.68 -8.02
N ARG A 26 1.49 4.14 -7.96
CA ARG A 26 1.79 2.80 -8.45
C ARG A 26 1.18 1.77 -7.51
N PHE A 27 0.14 1.09 -7.96
CA PHE A 27 -0.36 -0.10 -7.27
C PHE A 27 0.65 -1.26 -7.35
N VAL A 28 0.80 -1.98 -6.24
CA VAL A 28 1.58 -3.21 -6.15
C VAL A 28 0.74 -4.26 -5.39
N ASP A 29 0.35 -5.36 -6.07
CA ASP A 29 -0.35 -6.45 -5.39
C ASP A 29 0.66 -7.36 -4.67
N VAL A 30 0.49 -7.51 -3.36
CA VAL A 30 1.36 -8.36 -2.52
C VAL A 30 1.06 -9.85 -2.64
N LEU A 31 0.04 -10.23 -3.42
CA LEU A 31 -0.20 -11.62 -3.83
C LEU A 31 0.44 -11.97 -5.18
N ALA A 32 0.80 -10.98 -6.00
CA ALA A 32 1.37 -11.24 -7.33
C ALA A 32 2.83 -11.73 -7.29
N SER A 33 3.56 -11.45 -6.20
CA SER A 33 4.93 -11.96 -5.97
C SER A 33 5.29 -11.86 -4.49
N SER A 34 6.10 -12.81 -4.00
CA SER A 34 6.64 -12.79 -2.64
C SER A 34 7.54 -11.59 -2.37
N ALA A 35 8.30 -11.12 -3.38
CA ALA A 35 9.11 -9.91 -3.29
C ALA A 35 8.28 -8.66 -2.92
N ASN A 36 7.13 -8.47 -3.58
CA ASN A 36 6.19 -7.36 -3.29
C ASN A 36 5.68 -7.40 -1.83
N LEU A 37 5.53 -8.59 -1.27
CA LEU A 37 5.10 -8.80 0.11
C LEU A 37 6.25 -8.51 1.09
N ASP A 38 7.49 -8.83 0.73
CA ASP A 38 8.67 -8.48 1.52
C ASP A 38 8.92 -6.96 1.53
N GLU A 39 8.88 -6.28 0.37
CA GLU A 39 8.87 -4.80 0.26
C GLU A 39 7.87 -4.19 1.25
N MET A 40 6.61 -4.62 1.16
CA MET A 40 5.54 -4.14 2.03
C MET A 40 5.85 -4.41 3.51
N LEU A 41 6.49 -5.54 3.85
CA LEU A 41 6.88 -5.86 5.23
C LEU A 41 8.04 -4.98 5.72
N GLN A 42 9.02 -4.66 4.87
CA GLN A 42 10.09 -3.72 5.21
C GLN A 42 9.50 -2.33 5.49
N TYR A 43 8.64 -1.80 4.61
CA TYR A 43 7.98 -0.51 4.82
C TYR A 43 6.99 -0.49 6.01
N SER A 44 6.33 -1.61 6.32
CA SER A 44 5.34 -1.68 7.41
C SER A 44 5.93 -2.06 8.78
N GLY A 45 7.24 -2.33 8.87
CA GLY A 45 7.87 -2.84 10.09
C GLY A 45 7.32 -4.21 10.50
N GLY A 46 7.26 -5.14 9.55
CA GLY A 46 6.77 -6.52 9.73
C GLY A 46 5.25 -6.67 9.85
N LYS A 47 4.47 -5.58 9.77
CA LYS A 47 3.02 -5.60 10.01
C LYS A 47 2.27 -6.01 8.75
N LYS A 48 1.71 -7.23 8.74
CA LYS A 48 0.78 -7.74 7.70
C LYS A 48 -0.59 -7.01 7.73
N LYS A 49 -0.59 -5.69 7.53
CA LYS A 49 -1.76 -4.81 7.41
C LYS A 49 -1.71 -4.10 6.07
N ILE A 50 -2.83 -4.13 5.34
CA ILE A 50 -2.97 -3.51 4.02
C ILE A 50 -4.11 -2.47 4.01
N PRO A 51 -4.10 -1.49 3.07
CA PRO A 51 -2.97 -1.13 2.21
C PRO A 51 -1.82 -0.51 3.00
N VAL A 52 -0.62 -0.52 2.42
CA VAL A 52 0.53 0.29 2.86
C VAL A 52 0.82 1.30 1.77
N ILE A 53 0.82 2.59 2.13
CA ILE A 53 1.02 3.71 1.21
C ILE A 53 2.39 4.31 1.50
N VAL A 54 3.31 4.21 0.55
CA VAL A 54 4.65 4.82 0.65
C VAL A 54 4.66 6.10 -0.17
N LEU A 55 4.92 7.22 0.49
CA LEU A 55 4.97 8.56 -0.08
C LEU A 55 6.34 9.18 0.26
N ASN A 56 7.19 9.39 -0.75
CA ASN A 56 8.55 9.93 -0.55
C ASN A 56 9.38 9.17 0.53
N GLY A 57 9.21 7.85 0.61
CA GLY A 57 9.86 6.99 1.62
C GLY A 57 9.12 6.89 2.96
N GLN A 58 8.12 7.75 3.24
CA GLN A 58 7.29 7.65 4.44
C GLN A 58 6.17 6.61 4.22
N ALA A 59 6.18 5.53 5.01
CA ALA A 59 5.21 4.45 4.92
C ALA A 59 4.03 4.64 5.89
N THR A 60 2.82 4.75 5.34
CA THR A 60 1.55 4.86 6.08
C THR A 60 0.81 3.53 6.03
N ILE A 61 0.42 2.99 7.18
CA ILE A 61 -0.19 1.64 7.28
C ILE A 61 -1.70 1.75 7.51
N GLY A 62 -2.47 1.25 6.54
CA GLY A 62 -3.92 1.31 6.50
C GLY A 62 -4.44 2.58 5.81
N TYR A 63 -5.60 2.47 5.16
CA TYR A 63 -6.28 3.60 4.54
C TYR A 63 -7.76 3.61 4.91
N ASN A 64 -8.29 4.83 5.13
CA ASN A 64 -9.63 5.06 5.66
C ASN A 64 -9.90 4.27 6.96
N ARG A 65 -9.17 4.65 8.01
CA ARG A 65 -9.67 4.60 9.39
C ARG A 65 -10.45 5.90 9.64
N GLY A 66 -11.72 5.91 9.24
CA GLY A 66 -12.69 6.76 9.92
C GLY A 66 -12.75 6.40 11.41
N SER A 67 -13.25 7.34 12.23
CA SER A 67 -13.25 7.22 13.70
C SER A 67 -14.07 6.03 14.22
#